data_AF-H0C2P6-F1
#
_entry.id   AF-H0C2P6-F1
#
_cell.length_a   1.000
_cell.length_b   1.000
_cell.length_c   1.000
_cell.angle_alpha   90.00
_cell.angle_beta   90.00
_cell.angle_gamma   90.00
#
_symmetry.space_group_name_H-M   'P 1'
#
loop_
_entity.id
_entity.type
_entity.pdbx_description
1 polymer ?
#
loop_
_entity_poly.entity_id
_entity_poly.type
_entity_poly.pdbx_seq_one_letter_code
_entity_poly.pdbx_strand_id
1 'polypeptide(L)' 'MLYRKNITRPESLVRIVAGLALIAVSLAWLGVTPIGLVLAASGAVGIVTGVFGYCPACAMVGRKPLK' A
#
# COMPACT_ATOMS: atom_id res chain seq x y z
N MET A 1 -12.00 -16.97 -9.34
CA MET A 1 -10.99 -15.99 -9.83
C MET A 1 -10.55 -15.12 -8.66
N LEU A 2 -9.47 -15.49 -7.96
CA LEU A 2 -9.05 -14.80 -6.72
C LEU A 2 -8.38 -13.44 -6.97
N TYR A 3 -8.00 -13.12 -8.22
CA TYR A 3 -7.35 -11.87 -8.59
C TYR A 3 -8.19 -11.09 -9.59
N ARG A 4 -8.96 -10.13 -9.09
CA ARG A 4 -9.65 -9.11 -9.89
C ARG A 4 -9.18 -7.75 -9.37
N LYS A 5 -8.60 -6.93 -10.25
CA LYS A 5 -8.14 -5.58 -9.86
C LYS A 5 -9.33 -4.79 -9.33
N ASN A 6 -9.14 -4.12 -8.19
CA ASN A 6 -10.18 -3.33 -7.51
C ASN A 6 -9.82 -1.84 -7.44
N ILE A 7 -8.56 -1.51 -7.72
CA ILE A 7 -8.06 -0.13 -7.68
C ILE A 7 -7.62 0.30 -9.07
N THR A 8 -7.92 1.55 -9.41
CA THR A 8 -7.58 2.15 -10.69
C THR A 8 -6.09 2.49 -10.76
N ARG A 9 -5.57 2.74 -11.96
CA ARG A 9 -4.15 3.10 -12.17
C ARG A 9 -3.67 4.31 -11.36
N PRO A 10 -4.44 5.42 -11.22
CA PRO A 10 -4.00 6.52 -10.36
C PRO A 10 -3.95 6.13 -8.87
N GLU A 11 -4.91 5.35 -8.38
CA GLU A 11 -4.91 4.90 -6.98
C GLU A 11 -3.74 3.96 -6.67
N SER A 12 -3.38 3.11 -7.63
CA SER A 12 -2.20 2.25 -7.57
C SER A 12 -0.91 3.09 -7.48
N LEU A 13 -0.75 4.10 -8.34
CA LEU A 13 0.41 5.01 -8.31
C LEU A 13 0.51 5.77 -6.99
N VAL A 14 -0.60 6.34 -6.50
CA VAL A 14 -0.61 7.07 -5.22
C VAL A 14 -0.19 6.15 -4.07
N ARG A 15 -0.64 4.89 -4.03
CA ARG A 15 -0.21 3.93 -2.98
C ARG A 15 1.27 3.61 -3.05
N ILE A 16 1.83 3.45 -4.25
CA ILE A 16 3.26 3.16 -4.42
C ILE A 16 4.08 4.36 -3.95
N VAL A 17 3.74 5.57 -4.39
CA VAL A 17 4.45 6.80 -4.02
C VAL A 17 4.32 7.08 -2.52
N ALA A 18 3.11 6.98 -1.96
CA ALA A 18 2.86 7.18 -0.54
C ALA A 18 3.59 6.13 0.33
N GLY A 19 3.61 4.86 -0.10
CA GLY A 19 4.33 3.82 0.61
C GLY A 19 5.85 4.02 0.59
N LEU A 20 6.42 4.45 -0.54
CA LEU A 20 7.84 4.80 -0.63
C LEU A 20 8.19 6.00 0.26
N ALA A 21 7.36 7.05 0.23
CA ALA A 21 7.53 8.22 1.08
C ALA A 21 7.45 7.85 2.57
N LEU A 22 6.50 6.99 2.95
CA LEU A 22 6.35 6.53 4.33
C LEU A 22 7.59 5.76 4.80
N ILE A 23 8.13 4.84 3.99
CA ILE A 23 9.35 4.10 4.31
C ILE A 23 10.55 5.05 4.46
N ALA A 24 10.69 6.00 3.53
CA ALA A 24 11.79 6.95 3.56
C ALA A 24 11.74 7.83 4.82
N VAL A 25 10.57 8.37 5.16
CA VAL A 25 10.37 9.21 6.35
C VAL A 25 10.54 8.38 7.63
N SER A 26 9.98 7.17 7.69
CA SER A 26 10.05 6.34 8.89
C SER A 26 11.50 5.95 9.21
N LEU A 27 12.28 5.58 8.20
CA LEU A 27 13.69 5.25 8.38
C LEU A 27 14.56 6.48 8.64
N ALA A 28 14.27 7.62 8.02
CA ALA A 28 15.05 8.84 8.21
C ALA A 28 14.83 9.48 9.60
N TRP A 29 13.60 9.47 10.11
CA TRP A 29 13.27 10.12 11.39
C TRP A 29 13.31 9.19 12.59
N LEU A 30 12.79 7.97 12.45
CA LEU A 30 12.68 7.03 13.57
C LEU A 30 13.79 5.98 13.55
N GLY A 31 14.55 5.86 12.46
CA GLY A 31 15.62 4.88 12.33
C GLY A 31 15.14 3.44 12.44
N VAL A 32 16.06 2.54 12.81
CA VAL A 32 15.78 1.11 13.03
C VAL A 32 15.21 0.87 14.42
N THR A 33 14.20 1.65 14.81
CA THR A 33 13.42 1.42 16.03
C THR A 33 12.24 0.49 15.72
N PRO A 34 11.69 -0.24 16.70
CA PRO A 34 10.56 -1.14 16.48
C PRO A 34 9.38 -0.43 15.82
N ILE A 35 9.11 0.82 16.20
CA ILE A 35 8.03 1.61 15.64
C ILE A 35 8.35 2.11 14.22
N GLY A 36 9.60 2.47 13.93
CA GLY A 36 10.08 2.81 12.59
C GLY A 36 9.99 1.64 11.61
N LEU A 37 10.29 0.42 12.09
CA LEU A 37 10.15 -0.82 11.33
C LEU A 37 8.69 -1.17 11.04
N VAL A 38 7.79 -1.03 12.02
CA VAL A 38 6.35 -1.25 11.82
C VAL A 38 5.79 -0.27 10.78
N LEU A 39 6.17 1.01 10.86
CA LEU A 39 5.79 2.01 9.86
C LEU A 39 6.34 1.66 8.47
N ALA A 40 7.63 1.34 8.37
CA ALA A 40 8.23 0.93 7.09
C ALA A 40 7.52 -0.30 6.50
N ALA A 41 7.20 -1.30 7.33
CA ALA A 41 6.47 -2.50 6.92
C ALA A 41 5.06 -2.16 6.40
N SER A 42 4.35 -1.25 7.07
CA SER A 42 3.03 -0.79 6.59
C SER A 42 3.11 -0.09 5.22
N GLY A 43 4.16 0.72 5.00
CA GLY A 43 4.44 1.34 3.70
C GLY A 43 4.72 0.30 2.62
N ALA A 44 5.48 -0.75 2.94
CA ALA A 44 5.77 -1.85 2.03
C ALA A 44 4.50 -2.62 1.62
N VAL A 45 3.59 -2.90 2.56
CA VAL A 45 2.27 -3.48 2.26
C VAL A 45 1.47 -2.57 1.33
N GLY A 46 1.52 -1.25 1.55
CA GLY A 46 0.94 -0.25 0.66
C GLY A 46 1.45 -0.36 -0.78
N ILE A 47 2.77 -0.47 -0.96
CA ILE A 47 3.41 -0.64 -2.28
C ILE A 47 2.95 -1.94 -2.93
N VAL A 48 3.01 -3.07 -2.20
CA VAL A 48 2.59 -4.39 -2.71
C VAL A 48 1.14 -4.32 -3.21
N THR A 49 0.21 -3.80 -2.40
CA THR A 49 -1.20 -3.66 -2.82
C THR A 49 -1.38 -2.74 -4.02
N GLY A 50 -0.56 -1.69 -4.16
CA GLY A 50 -0.50 -0.84 -5.34
C GLY A 50 -0.05 -1.60 -6.59
N VAL A 51 1.08 -2.31 -6.53
CA VAL A 51 1.66 -3.08 -7.65
C VAL A 51 0.70 -4.16 -8.15
N PHE A 52 0.09 -4.90 -7.22
CA PHE A 52 -0.90 -5.94 -7.54
C PHE A 52 -2.28 -5.37 -7.91
N GLY A 53 -2.52 -4.06 -7.80
CA GLY A 53 -3.80 -3.48 -8.20
C GLY A 53 -4.99 -4.03 -7.39
N TYR A 54 -4.73 -4.54 -6.18
CA TYR A 54 -5.73 -5.12 -5.29
C TYR A 54 -5.51 -4.63 -3.87
N CYS A 55 -6.56 -4.02 -3.30
CA CYS A 55 -6.56 -3.58 -1.91
C CYS A 55 -7.62 -4.38 -1.11
N PRO A 56 -7.22 -5.19 -0.11
CA PRO A 56 -8.16 -5.98 0.68
C PRO A 56 -9.11 -5.10 1.51
N ALA A 57 -8.63 -3.97 2.05
CA ALA A 57 -9.48 -3.03 2.79
C ALA A 57 -10.59 -2.44 1.89
N CYS A 58 -10.28 -2.09 0.63
CA CYS A 58 -11.29 -1.61 -0.30
C CYS A 58 -12.29 -2.70 -0.70
N ALA A 59 -11.85 -3.97 -0.74
CA ALA A 59 -12.74 -5.10 -1.01
C ALA A 59 -13.67 -5.39 0.19
N MET A 60 -13.17 -5.29 1.43
CA MET A 60 -14.00 -5.43 2.65
C MET A 60 -15.08 -4.35 2.76
N VAL A 61 -14.81 -3.14 2.26
CA VAL A 61 -15.80 -2.04 2.18
C VAL A 61 -16.81 -2.25 1.02
N GLY A 62 -16.68 -3.31 0.24
CA GLY A 62 -17.63 -3.66 -0.82
C GLY A 62 -17.37 -2.98 -2.17
N ARG A 63 -16.15 -2.48 -2.44
CA ARG A 63 -15.84 -2.00 -3.79
C ARG A 63 -15.94 -3.15 -4.79
N LYS A 64 -16.56 -2.84 -5.93
CA LYS A 64 -16.70 -3.76 -7.06
C LYS A 64 -15.38 -3.82 -7.82
N PRO A 65 -14.92 -5.01 -8.23
CA PRO A 65 -13.74 -5.13 -9.05
C PRO A 65 -13.91 -4.39 -10.38
N LEU A 66 -12.83 -3.79 -10.87
CA LEU A 66 -12.76 -3.19 -12.18
C LEU A 66 -12.98 -4.28 -13.24
N LYS A 67 -13.74 -3.93 -14.28
CA LYS A 67 -13.98 -4.81 -15.43
C LYS A 67 -12.73 -4.92 -16.29
#